data_AF-A0A368W740-F1
#
_entry.id   AF-A0A368W740-F1
#
_cell.length_a   1.000
_cell.length_b   1.000
_cell.length_c   1.000
_cell.angle_alpha   90.00
_cell.angle_beta   90.00
_cell.angle_gamma   90.00
#
_symmetry.space_group_name_H-M   'P 1'
#
loop_
_entity.id
_entity.type
_entity.pdbx_description
1 polymer ?
#
loop_
_entity_poly.entity_id
_entity_poly.type
_entity_poly.pdbx_seq_one_letter_code
_entity_poly.pdbx_strand_id
1 'polypeptide(L)'
;MGLDPIVSVLILAVVVIIVLSVFLSFFPIMLWISALASGVRIGIITLVAMRLRRVVPSRIVNPLIKATKAGLGLNINQLESHFLAGGNVDRVVNALIAAQRANIPLIFERAAAIDLAGRDVLQAVQMSVNPRVIETPIVAAVAKDGIEVKVKARVTVRANIDRLVGGAGEETIIARVGEGIVTTVGSANSHKDVLENPDMISRTVLGKGLDAGTAFEILSIDIADVDVGKNIGAHLQTEQAEADKKIAQAKAEERRAMAVAQEQENKAKVVEMKARVVESESQVPLAMAEALKSGKIGVMDYMNLKNIEADTQMRSSISKPDTSPDGKHD
;
A
#
# COMPACT_ATOMS: atom_id res chain seq x y z
N MET A 1 -85.82 -13.85 -1.63
CA MET A 1 -84.93 -14.50 -0.66
C MET A 1 -84.54 -13.46 0.38
N GLY A 2 -85.34 -13.35 1.45
CA GLY A 2 -84.92 -12.56 2.61
C GLY A 2 -83.80 -13.32 3.29
N LEU A 3 -82.64 -12.69 3.47
CA LEU A 3 -81.59 -13.24 4.30
C LEU A 3 -82.18 -13.49 5.69
N ASP A 4 -81.95 -14.66 6.27
CA ASP A 4 -82.43 -14.97 7.61
C ASP A 4 -82.02 -13.85 8.58
N PRO A 5 -82.84 -13.50 9.58
CA PRO A 5 -82.54 -12.42 10.54
C PRO A 5 -81.17 -12.58 11.21
N ILE A 6 -80.70 -13.83 11.34
CA ILE A 6 -79.39 -14.17 11.87
C ILE A 6 -78.28 -13.76 10.87
N VAL A 7 -78.49 -13.99 9.57
CA VAL A 7 -77.52 -13.65 8.51
C VAL A 7 -77.41 -12.13 8.33
N SER A 8 -78.51 -11.38 8.44
CA SER A 8 -78.48 -9.92 8.37
C SER A 8 -77.79 -9.26 9.58
N VAL A 9 -77.99 -9.78 10.79
CA VAL A 9 -77.25 -9.35 12.00
C VAL A 9 -75.76 -9.67 11.87
N LEU A 10 -75.41 -10.83 11.30
CA LEU A 10 -74.01 -11.25 11.12
C LEU A 10 -73.29 -10.37 10.07
N ILE A 11 -73.96 -10.03 8.97
CA ILE A 11 -73.43 -9.08 7.96
C ILE A 11 -73.25 -7.69 8.58
N LEU A 12 -74.21 -7.20 9.36
CA LEU A 12 -74.08 -5.89 10.03
C LEU A 12 -72.92 -5.88 11.03
N ALA A 13 -72.77 -6.95 11.82
CA ALA A 13 -71.63 -7.09 12.74
C ALA A 13 -70.29 -7.07 12.00
N VAL A 14 -70.18 -7.78 10.88
CA VAL A 14 -68.97 -7.78 10.04
C VAL A 14 -68.69 -6.39 9.46
N VAL A 15 -69.71 -5.67 8.97
CA VAL A 15 -69.56 -4.30 8.47
C VAL A 15 -69.10 -3.35 9.58
N VAL A 16 -69.68 -3.46 10.79
CA VAL A 16 -69.27 -2.66 11.95
C VAL A 16 -67.82 -2.96 12.33
N ILE A 17 -67.42 -4.24 12.35
CA ILE A 17 -66.03 -4.63 12.62
C ILE A 17 -65.07 -4.08 11.56
N ILE A 18 -65.42 -4.12 10.28
CA ILE A 18 -64.61 -3.57 9.19
C ILE A 18 -64.47 -2.06 9.34
N VAL A 19 -65.57 -1.34 9.54
CA VAL A 19 -65.57 0.12 9.74
C VAL A 19 -64.74 0.49 10.97
N LEU A 20 -64.91 -0.23 12.08
CA LEU A 20 -64.17 -0.01 13.32
C LEU A 20 -62.67 -0.32 13.13
N SER A 21 -62.33 -1.37 12.40
CA SER A 21 -60.94 -1.73 12.08
C SER A 21 -60.25 -0.69 11.20
N VAL A 22 -60.94 -0.18 10.17
CA VAL A 22 -60.44 0.92 9.33
C VAL A 22 -60.28 2.21 10.14
N PHE A 23 -61.25 2.53 10.99
CA PHE A 23 -61.20 3.70 11.88
C PHE A 23 -60.04 3.62 12.87
N LEU A 24 -59.89 2.50 13.59
CA LEU A 24 -58.78 2.27 14.54
C LEU A 24 -57.41 2.22 13.84
N SER A 25 -57.35 1.74 12.60
CA SER A 25 -56.11 1.75 11.80
C SER A 25 -55.67 3.18 11.44
N PHE A 26 -56.63 4.07 11.17
CA PHE A 26 -56.37 5.46 10.78
C PHE A 26 -56.08 6.37 11.97
N PHE A 27 -56.78 6.19 13.10
CA PHE A 27 -56.63 6.99 14.31
C PHE A 27 -55.75 6.27 15.35
N PRO A 28 -54.48 6.70 15.57
CA PRO A 28 -53.59 6.07 16.54
C PRO A 28 -53.91 6.51 17.98
N ILE A 29 -55.10 6.15 18.48
CA ILE A 29 -55.61 6.54 19.81
C ILE A 29 -54.67 6.06 20.92
N MET A 30 -54.16 4.82 20.81
CA MET A 30 -53.25 4.25 21.81
C MET A 30 -51.92 5.04 21.93
N LEU A 31 -51.37 5.48 20.80
CA LEU A 31 -50.14 6.27 20.76
C LEU A 31 -50.37 7.67 21.36
N TRP A 32 -51.54 8.25 21.08
CA TRP A 32 -51.94 9.55 21.62
C TRP A 32 -52.07 9.52 23.15
N ILE A 33 -52.73 8.48 23.69
CA ILE A 33 -52.85 8.28 25.15
C ILE A 33 -51.46 8.11 25.78
N SER A 34 -50.58 7.32 25.17
CA SER A 34 -49.20 7.11 25.65
C SER A 34 -48.37 8.41 25.69
N ALA A 35 -48.52 9.25 24.66
CA ALA A 35 -47.87 10.56 24.60
C ALA A 35 -48.37 11.48 25.72
N LEU A 36 -49.69 11.56 25.90
CA LEU A 36 -50.31 12.39 26.94
C LEU A 36 -49.89 11.93 28.34
N ALA A 37 -49.92 10.63 28.61
CA ALA A 37 -49.49 10.03 29.88
C ALA A 37 -48.01 10.28 30.17
N SER A 38 -47.19 10.47 29.15
CA SER A 38 -45.76 10.79 29.27
C SER A 38 -45.45 12.29 29.31
N GLY A 39 -46.49 13.15 29.41
CA GLY A 39 -46.34 14.60 29.47
C GLY A 39 -46.15 15.29 28.11
N VAL A 40 -46.26 14.56 27.01
CA VAL A 40 -46.08 15.08 25.65
C VAL A 40 -47.44 15.51 25.08
N ARG A 41 -47.67 16.82 25.01
CA ARG A 41 -48.95 17.40 24.55
C ARG A 41 -49.01 17.43 23.01
N ILE A 42 -49.60 16.40 22.41
CA ILE A 42 -49.80 16.30 20.94
C ILE A 42 -51.30 16.24 20.64
N GLY A 43 -51.75 16.98 19.63
CA GLY A 43 -53.14 16.92 19.18
C GLY A 43 -53.42 15.66 18.36
N ILE A 44 -54.64 15.12 18.44
CA ILE A 44 -55.01 13.97 17.61
C ILE A 44 -54.95 14.32 16.11
N ILE A 45 -55.26 15.58 15.76
CA ILE A 45 -55.18 16.12 14.40
C ILE A 45 -53.74 16.09 13.88
N THR A 46 -52.73 16.40 14.72
CA THR A 46 -51.32 16.35 14.29
C THR A 46 -50.85 14.93 13.97
N LEU A 47 -51.32 13.92 14.70
CA LEU A 47 -50.99 12.51 14.39
C LEU A 47 -51.59 12.04 13.06
N VAL A 48 -52.79 12.52 12.74
CA VAL A 48 -53.44 12.26 11.46
C VAL A 48 -52.72 13.02 10.33
N ALA A 49 -52.34 14.28 10.55
CA ALA A 49 -51.60 15.08 9.60
C ALA A 49 -50.24 14.46 9.23
N MET A 50 -49.54 13.84 10.19
CA MET A 50 -48.30 13.09 9.93
C MET A 50 -48.51 11.95 8.93
N ARG A 51 -49.59 11.18 9.07
CA ARG A 51 -49.91 10.09 8.13
C ARG A 51 -50.17 10.63 6.72
N LEU A 52 -50.84 11.77 6.60
CA LEU A 52 -51.07 12.43 5.31
C LEU A 52 -49.76 12.86 4.65
N ARG A 53 -48.77 13.29 5.44
CA ARG A 53 -47.40 13.62 5.00
C ARG A 53 -46.50 12.40 4.81
N ARG A 54 -47.04 11.18 4.86
CA ARG A 54 -46.31 9.89 4.79
C ARG A 54 -45.26 9.70 5.91
N VAL A 55 -45.46 10.34 7.06
CA VAL A 55 -44.65 10.14 8.26
C VAL A 55 -45.33 9.13 9.16
N VAL A 56 -44.59 8.12 9.64
CA VAL A 56 -45.12 7.10 10.55
C VAL A 56 -45.14 7.68 11.98
N PRO A 57 -46.31 7.94 12.60
CA PRO A 57 -46.38 8.68 13.86
C PRO A 57 -45.63 7.99 15.02
N SER A 58 -45.62 6.66 15.07
CA SER A 58 -44.93 5.91 16.12
C SER A 58 -43.41 6.12 16.12
N ARG A 59 -42.81 6.38 14.95
CA ARG A 59 -41.36 6.66 14.82
C ARG A 59 -40.96 8.06 15.28
N ILE A 60 -41.92 8.96 15.48
CA ILE A 60 -41.67 10.32 15.97
C ILE A 60 -42.05 10.42 17.45
N VAL A 61 -43.25 9.95 17.80
CA VAL A 61 -43.81 10.10 19.14
C VAL A 61 -43.04 9.27 20.18
N ASN A 62 -42.63 8.05 19.85
CA ASN A 62 -41.90 7.22 20.81
C ASN A 62 -40.52 7.82 21.17
N PRO A 63 -39.68 8.27 20.20
CA PRO A 63 -38.49 9.03 20.52
C PRO A 63 -38.77 10.34 21.27
N LEU A 64 -39.82 11.07 20.90
CA LEU A 64 -40.18 12.32 21.61
C LEU A 64 -40.55 12.08 23.09
N ILE A 65 -41.26 10.99 23.38
CA ILE A 65 -41.54 10.54 24.75
C ILE A 65 -40.23 10.25 25.50
N LYS A 66 -39.28 9.52 24.89
CA LYS A 66 -37.96 9.25 25.50
C LYS A 66 -37.20 10.55 25.79
N ALA A 67 -37.17 11.47 24.81
CA ALA A 67 -36.51 12.76 24.94
C ALA A 67 -37.11 13.60 26.08
N THR A 68 -38.44 13.70 26.14
CA THR A 68 -39.15 14.46 27.19
C THR A 68 -38.90 13.87 28.58
N LYS A 69 -38.93 12.53 28.72
CA LYS A 69 -38.59 11.85 29.97
C LYS A 69 -37.14 12.02 30.40
N ALA A 70 -36.23 12.23 29.46
CA ALA A 70 -34.83 12.56 29.71
C ALA A 70 -34.60 14.05 30.02
N GLY A 71 -35.64 14.89 29.94
CA GLY A 71 -35.53 16.34 30.13
C GLY A 71 -34.99 17.10 28.91
N LEU A 72 -35.00 16.48 27.72
CA LEU A 72 -34.64 17.15 26.47
C LEU A 72 -35.84 17.92 25.91
N GLY A 73 -35.68 19.23 25.70
CA GLY A 73 -36.69 20.12 25.15
C GLY A 73 -36.80 20.06 23.62
N LEU A 74 -37.02 18.87 23.04
CA LEU A 74 -37.12 18.70 21.59
C LEU A 74 -38.51 19.04 21.06
N ASN A 75 -38.57 19.68 19.88
CA ASN A 75 -39.82 19.98 19.21
C ASN A 75 -40.22 18.84 18.26
N ILE A 76 -41.53 18.60 18.14
CA ILE A 76 -42.07 17.58 17.22
C ILE A 76 -41.72 17.88 15.76
N ASN A 77 -41.70 19.16 15.40
CA ASN A 77 -41.35 19.60 14.05
C ASN A 77 -39.89 19.25 13.68
N GLN A 78 -38.95 19.37 14.64
CA GLN A 78 -37.55 19.03 14.41
C GLN A 78 -37.39 17.53 14.09
N LEU A 79 -38.07 16.67 14.84
CA LEU A 79 -38.06 15.22 14.64
C LEU A 79 -38.72 14.83 13.31
N GLU A 80 -39.85 15.47 12.96
CA GLU A 80 -40.55 15.25 11.69
C GLU A 80 -39.69 15.69 10.50
N SER A 81 -39.07 16.87 10.57
CA SER A 81 -38.15 17.37 9.54
C SER A 81 -36.95 16.44 9.32
N HIS A 82 -36.34 15.94 10.40
CA HIS A 82 -35.23 14.98 10.30
C HIS A 82 -35.67 13.65 9.68
N PHE A 83 -36.85 13.14 10.04
CA PHE A 83 -37.40 11.92 9.46
C PHE A 83 -37.70 12.08 7.96
N LEU A 84 -38.26 13.22 7.55
CA LEU A 84 -38.53 13.54 6.15
C LEU A 84 -37.24 13.72 5.33
N ALA A 85 -36.16 14.18 5.96
CA ALA A 85 -34.82 14.21 5.36
C ALA A 85 -34.17 12.82 5.20
N GLY A 86 -34.84 11.76 5.66
CA GLY A 86 -34.36 10.37 5.57
C GLY A 86 -33.51 9.92 6.76
N GLY A 87 -33.44 10.72 7.83
CA GLY A 87 -32.67 10.40 9.03
C GLY A 87 -33.39 9.46 10.01
N ASN A 88 -32.61 8.87 10.92
CA ASN A 88 -33.09 8.01 11.98
C ASN A 88 -33.29 8.79 13.29
N VAL A 89 -34.54 9.16 13.55
CA VAL A 89 -34.96 9.92 14.74
C VAL A 89 -34.66 9.18 16.05
N ASP A 90 -34.87 7.86 16.11
CA ASP A 90 -34.65 7.10 17.36
C ASP A 90 -33.17 7.08 17.73
N ARG A 91 -32.28 6.87 16.74
CA ARG A 91 -30.82 6.89 16.95
C ARG A 91 -30.35 8.26 17.46
N VAL A 92 -30.79 9.36 16.82
CA VAL A 92 -30.43 10.72 17.21
C VAL A 92 -30.90 11.04 18.63
N VAL A 93 -32.14 10.70 18.98
CA VAL A 93 -32.64 10.93 20.34
C VAL A 93 -31.88 10.10 21.37
N ASN A 94 -31.62 8.82 21.10
CA ASN A 94 -30.83 7.98 22.02
C ASN A 94 -29.42 8.56 22.21
N ALA A 95 -28.79 9.08 21.15
CA ALA A 95 -27.50 9.74 21.22
C ALA A 95 -27.52 11.02 22.06
N LEU A 96 -28.56 11.86 21.91
CA LEU A 96 -28.73 13.07 22.73
C LEU A 96 -28.93 12.75 24.21
N ILE A 97 -29.71 11.71 24.52
CA ILE A 97 -29.90 11.24 25.90
C ILE A 97 -28.57 10.75 26.49
N ALA A 98 -27.79 9.99 25.72
CA ALA A 98 -26.47 9.53 26.14
C ALA A 98 -25.50 10.70 26.35
N ALA A 99 -25.51 11.69 25.46
CA ALA A 99 -24.67 12.89 25.56
C ALA A 99 -25.02 13.71 26.80
N GLN A 100 -26.31 13.92 27.07
CA GLN A 100 -26.77 14.64 28.26
C GLN A 100 -26.36 13.94 29.56
N ARG A 101 -26.49 12.60 29.62
CA ARG A 101 -26.05 11.82 30.79
C ARG A 101 -24.54 11.88 31.02
N ALA A 102 -23.78 12.07 29.95
CA ALA A 102 -22.33 12.20 30.00
C ALA A 102 -21.83 13.66 30.06
N ASN A 103 -22.73 14.64 30.23
CA ASN A 103 -22.44 16.07 30.23
C ASN A 103 -21.69 16.56 28.95
N ILE A 104 -21.98 15.95 27.80
CA ILE A 104 -21.45 16.36 26.50
C ILE A 104 -22.43 17.36 25.86
N PRO A 105 -21.98 18.57 25.48
CA PRO A 105 -22.83 19.58 24.85
C PRO A 105 -23.13 19.21 23.39
N LEU A 106 -24.16 18.39 23.17
CA LEU A 106 -24.63 18.00 21.83
C LEU A 106 -26.03 18.58 21.56
N ILE A 107 -26.12 19.47 20.57
CA ILE A 107 -27.39 20.03 20.08
C ILE A 107 -28.05 19.12 19.03
N PHE A 108 -29.38 19.22 18.89
CA PHE A 108 -30.15 18.39 17.97
C PHE A 108 -29.70 18.53 16.52
N GLU A 109 -29.48 19.77 16.07
CA GLU A 109 -29.09 20.09 14.70
C GLU A 109 -27.76 19.43 14.30
N ARG A 110 -26.83 19.36 15.25
CA ARG A 110 -25.52 18.70 15.04
C ARG A 110 -25.67 17.18 15.02
N ALA A 111 -26.44 16.61 15.95
CA ALA A 111 -26.73 15.18 15.95
C ALA A 111 -27.44 14.74 14.65
N ALA A 112 -28.39 15.55 14.17
CA ALA A 112 -29.07 15.34 12.89
C ALA A 112 -28.09 15.40 11.71
N ALA A 113 -27.18 16.39 11.68
CA ALA A 113 -26.17 16.50 10.62
C ALA A 113 -25.24 15.27 10.56
N ILE A 114 -24.83 14.73 11.72
CA ILE A 114 -24.00 13.52 11.80
C ILE A 114 -24.75 12.30 11.22
N ASP A 115 -26.02 12.12 11.59
CA ASP A 115 -26.84 11.01 11.12
C ASP A 115 -27.11 11.09 9.60
N LEU A 116 -27.39 12.30 9.07
CA LEU A 116 -27.57 12.53 7.64
C LEU A 116 -26.27 12.35 6.84
N ALA A 117 -25.11 12.56 7.46
CA ALA A 117 -23.80 12.23 6.87
C ALA A 117 -23.52 10.72 6.84
N GLY A 118 -24.47 9.89 7.29
CA GLY A 118 -24.36 8.42 7.30
C GLY A 118 -23.44 7.89 8.40
N ARG A 119 -23.19 8.67 9.45
CA ARG A 119 -22.38 8.26 10.62
C ARG A 119 -23.29 7.91 11.79
N ASP A 120 -22.90 6.92 12.60
CA ASP A 120 -23.66 6.56 13.79
C ASP A 120 -23.37 7.53 14.94
N VAL A 121 -24.31 8.45 15.19
CA VAL A 121 -24.23 9.46 16.25
C VAL A 121 -24.13 8.82 17.63
N LEU A 122 -24.86 7.71 17.87
CA LEU A 122 -24.92 7.07 19.18
C LEU A 122 -23.55 6.44 19.49
N GLN A 123 -22.97 5.75 18.51
CA GLN A 123 -21.64 5.18 18.64
C GLN A 123 -20.58 6.27 18.90
N ALA A 124 -20.67 7.42 18.20
CA ALA A 124 -19.74 8.51 18.40
C ALA A 124 -19.83 9.11 19.81
N VAL A 125 -21.04 9.31 20.35
CA VAL A 125 -21.22 9.76 21.74
C VAL A 125 -20.68 8.73 22.72
N GLN A 126 -20.98 7.44 22.52
CA GLN A 126 -20.45 6.37 23.37
C GLN A 126 -18.93 6.33 23.38
N MET A 127 -18.29 6.47 22.21
CA MET A 127 -16.84 6.51 22.07
C MET A 127 -16.23 7.79 22.64
N SER A 128 -17.01 8.87 22.72
CA SER A 128 -16.61 10.10 23.41
C SER A 128 -16.51 9.88 24.93
N VAL A 129 -17.40 9.08 25.51
CA VAL A 129 -17.40 8.75 26.94
C VAL A 129 -16.40 7.65 27.26
N ASN A 130 -16.40 6.57 26.47
CA ASN A 130 -15.56 5.41 26.65
C ASN A 130 -14.59 5.28 25.46
N PRO A 131 -13.33 5.69 25.62
CA PRO A 131 -12.32 5.56 24.56
C PRO A 131 -12.17 4.11 24.09
N ARG A 132 -11.81 3.94 22.82
CA ARG A 132 -11.53 2.63 22.23
C ARG A 132 -10.05 2.56 21.82
N VAL A 133 -9.48 1.37 21.95
CA VAL A 133 -8.12 1.08 21.49
C VAL A 133 -8.17 0.58 20.06
N ILE A 134 -7.32 1.14 19.20
CA ILE A 134 -7.11 0.75 17.81
C ILE A 134 -5.66 0.29 17.67
N GLU A 135 -5.45 -0.87 17.09
CA GLU A 135 -4.10 -1.37 16.81
C GLU A 135 -3.64 -0.95 15.42
N THR A 136 -2.38 -0.54 15.31
CA THR A 136 -1.75 -0.32 13.99
C THR A 136 -1.35 -1.67 13.37
N PRO A 137 -1.26 -1.75 12.04
CA PRO A 137 -0.50 -2.83 11.41
C PRO A 137 0.97 -2.76 11.87
N ILE A 138 1.71 -3.84 11.63
CA ILE A 138 3.15 -3.88 11.92
C ILE A 138 3.85 -2.90 10.98
N VAL A 139 4.49 -1.88 11.54
CA VAL A 139 5.24 -0.87 10.79
C VAL A 139 6.72 -1.24 10.85
N ALA A 140 7.32 -1.51 9.69
CA ALA A 140 8.75 -1.78 9.58
C ALA A 140 9.51 -0.51 9.19
N ALA A 141 10.60 -0.22 9.89
CA ALA A 141 11.48 0.91 9.62
C ALA A 141 12.94 0.52 9.88
N VAL A 142 13.87 1.15 9.17
CA VAL A 142 15.32 0.83 9.28
C VAL A 142 16.01 1.98 10.01
N ALA A 143 16.74 1.68 11.08
CA ALA A 143 17.55 2.65 11.80
C ALA A 143 18.84 2.98 11.02
N LYS A 144 19.56 4.04 11.42
CA LYS A 144 20.79 4.47 10.70
C LYS A 144 21.91 3.44 10.68
N ASP A 145 21.89 2.49 11.61
CA ASP A 145 22.81 1.35 11.65
C ASP A 145 22.45 0.23 10.65
N GLY A 146 21.39 0.41 9.85
CA GLY A 146 20.98 -0.52 8.80
C GLY A 146 20.15 -1.70 9.30
N ILE A 147 19.73 -1.70 10.57
CA ILE A 147 18.93 -2.78 11.16
C ILE A 147 17.44 -2.41 11.09
N GLU A 148 16.64 -3.34 10.60
CA GLU A 148 15.18 -3.22 10.57
C GLU A 148 14.61 -3.41 11.97
N VAL A 149 13.68 -2.52 12.35
CA VAL A 149 12.87 -2.61 13.56
C VAL A 149 11.41 -2.62 13.15
N LYS A 150 10.66 -3.58 13.69
CA LYS A 150 9.22 -3.75 13.47
C LYS A 150 8.49 -3.31 14.72
N VAL A 151 7.60 -2.35 14.58
CA VAL A 151 6.89 -1.74 15.70
C VAL A 151 5.39 -1.94 15.51
N LYS A 152 4.72 -2.34 16.59
CA LYS A 152 3.27 -2.39 16.68
C LYS A 152 2.81 -1.40 17.76
N ALA A 153 1.89 -0.51 17.43
CA ALA A 153 1.36 0.47 18.37
C ALA A 153 -0.14 0.25 18.63
N ARG A 154 -0.57 0.59 19.85
CA ARG A 154 -1.95 0.68 20.31
C ARG A 154 -2.28 2.15 20.51
N VAL A 155 -3.26 2.64 19.77
CA VAL A 155 -3.70 4.03 19.83
C VAL A 155 -5.03 4.08 20.55
N THR A 156 -5.07 4.75 21.70
CA THR A 156 -6.31 5.00 22.43
C THR A 156 -6.93 6.28 21.90
N VAL A 157 -8.09 6.16 21.25
CA VAL A 157 -8.80 7.28 20.63
C VAL A 157 -10.18 7.49 21.24
N ARG A 158 -10.60 8.75 21.22
CA ARG A 158 -11.93 9.21 21.60
C ARG A 158 -12.54 9.98 20.45
N ALA A 159 -13.85 9.87 20.25
CA ALA A 159 -14.53 10.65 19.22
C ALA A 159 -14.61 12.14 19.61
N ASN A 160 -14.21 13.02 18.69
CA ASN A 160 -14.39 14.46 18.82
C ASN A 160 -15.70 14.85 18.14
N ILE A 161 -16.72 15.17 18.95
CA ILE A 161 -18.08 15.45 18.48
C ILE A 161 -18.15 16.72 17.61
N ASP A 162 -17.25 17.69 17.82
CA ASP A 162 -17.22 18.93 17.04
C ASP A 162 -16.72 18.72 15.61
N ARG A 163 -15.83 17.74 15.41
CA ARG A 163 -15.13 17.47 14.13
C ARG A 163 -15.58 16.18 13.45
N LEU A 164 -16.64 15.55 13.95
CA LEU A 164 -17.10 14.25 13.45
C LEU A 164 -17.63 14.31 12.00
N VAL A 165 -18.18 15.46 11.59
CA VAL A 165 -18.64 15.70 10.21
C VAL A 165 -17.52 16.37 9.42
N GLY A 166 -17.01 15.70 8.40
CA GLY A 166 -15.93 16.20 7.53
C GLY A 166 -14.51 15.96 8.05
N GLY A 167 -14.35 15.47 9.28
CA GLY A 167 -13.05 15.06 9.82
C GLY A 167 -12.54 13.75 9.20
N ALA A 168 -11.22 13.60 9.19
CA ALA A 168 -10.56 12.37 8.74
C ALA A 168 -10.83 11.18 9.69
N GLY A 169 -10.90 9.97 9.13
CA GLY A 169 -11.28 8.74 9.83
C GLY A 169 -10.15 8.05 10.62
N GLU A 170 -10.46 6.88 11.19
CA GLU A 170 -9.50 6.04 11.94
C GLU A 170 -8.28 5.68 11.08
N GLU A 171 -8.48 5.38 9.79
CA GLU A 171 -7.41 5.00 8.84
C GLU A 171 -6.34 6.09 8.70
N THR A 172 -6.75 7.37 8.69
CA THR A 172 -5.81 8.49 8.59
C THR A 172 -4.96 8.62 9.84
N ILE A 173 -5.53 8.31 11.02
CA ILE A 173 -4.79 8.31 12.29
C ILE A 173 -3.74 7.20 12.26
N ILE A 174 -4.13 5.98 11.86
CA ILE A 174 -3.22 4.84 11.74
C ILE A 174 -2.06 5.17 10.80
N ALA A 175 -2.34 5.77 9.64
CA ALA A 175 -1.32 6.16 8.66
C ALA A 175 -0.35 7.21 9.23
N ARG A 176 -0.87 8.25 9.89
CA ARG A 176 -0.05 9.32 10.50
C ARG A 176 0.79 8.79 11.67
N VAL A 177 0.25 7.90 12.49
CA VAL A 177 1.00 7.21 13.54
C VAL A 177 2.11 6.36 12.92
N GLY A 178 1.80 5.63 11.84
CA GLY A 178 2.80 4.86 11.09
C GLY A 178 3.94 5.72 10.53
N GLU A 179 3.63 6.86 9.90
CA GLU A 179 4.63 7.84 9.45
C GLU A 179 5.50 8.34 10.60
N GLY A 180 4.87 8.64 11.74
CA GLY A 180 5.55 9.05 12.95
C GLY A 180 6.53 8.00 13.49
N ILE A 181 6.11 6.73 13.50
CA ILE A 181 6.95 5.58 13.87
C ILE A 181 8.15 5.47 12.92
N VAL A 182 7.91 5.46 11.61
CA VAL A 182 8.96 5.35 10.58
C VAL A 182 9.98 6.48 10.73
N THR A 183 9.50 7.71 10.92
CA THR A 183 10.38 8.88 11.09
C THR A 183 11.25 8.76 12.33
N THR A 184 10.68 8.29 13.45
CA THR A 184 11.40 8.21 14.72
C THR A 184 12.46 7.11 14.67
N VAL A 185 12.10 5.92 14.19
CA VAL A 185 13.04 4.80 14.04
C VAL A 185 14.13 5.13 13.02
N GLY A 186 13.77 5.71 11.86
CA GLY A 186 14.74 6.11 10.84
C GLY A 186 15.69 7.23 11.26
N SER A 187 15.32 8.02 12.27
CA SER A 187 16.18 9.07 12.83
C SER A 187 17.13 8.56 13.91
N ALA A 188 16.85 7.40 14.51
CA ALA A 188 17.67 6.78 15.55
C ALA A 188 19.05 6.38 15.01
N ASN A 189 20.08 6.53 15.83
CA ASN A 189 21.44 6.18 15.44
C ASN A 189 21.64 4.66 15.43
N SER A 190 21.06 3.96 16.41
CA SER A 190 21.03 2.50 16.44
C SER A 190 19.63 1.95 16.77
N HIS A 191 19.32 0.74 16.28
CA HIS A 191 18.15 -0.02 16.71
C HIS A 191 18.09 -0.23 18.23
N LYS A 192 19.24 -0.25 18.91
CA LYS A 192 19.33 -0.39 20.37
C LYS A 192 18.67 0.78 21.10
N ASP A 193 18.84 2.01 20.59
CA ASP A 193 18.25 3.21 21.20
C ASP A 193 16.72 3.09 21.28
N VAL A 194 16.12 2.50 20.24
CA VAL A 194 14.67 2.28 20.12
C VAL A 194 14.20 1.16 21.05
N LEU A 195 14.99 0.09 21.20
CA LEU A 195 14.67 -1.03 22.10
C LEU A 195 14.80 -0.65 23.57
N GLU A 196 15.79 0.18 23.90
CA GLU A 196 16.01 0.64 25.27
C GLU A 196 14.91 1.59 25.73
N ASN A 197 14.37 2.44 24.82
CA ASN A 197 13.36 3.44 25.15
C ASN A 197 12.25 3.53 24.08
N PRO A 198 11.36 2.53 23.95
CA PRO A 198 10.30 2.54 22.93
C PRO A 198 9.31 3.72 23.09
N ASP A 199 9.17 4.25 24.31
CA ASP A 199 8.33 5.42 24.62
C ASP A 199 8.78 6.71 23.89
N MET A 200 10.02 6.78 23.40
CA MET A 200 10.45 7.92 22.61
C MET A 200 9.64 8.06 21.31
N ILE A 201 9.17 6.94 20.77
CA ILE A 201 8.29 6.89 19.60
C ILE A 201 6.97 7.57 19.94
N SER A 202 6.27 7.13 20.99
CA SER A 202 4.96 7.69 21.33
C SER A 202 5.03 9.19 21.63
N ARG A 203 6.07 9.66 22.34
CA ARG A 203 6.28 11.09 22.65
C ARG A 203 6.50 11.92 21.39
N THR A 204 7.37 11.46 20.49
CA THR A 204 7.68 12.17 19.23
C THR A 204 6.46 12.22 18.31
N VAL A 205 5.70 11.14 18.28
CA VAL A 205 4.52 10.99 17.43
C VAL A 205 3.34 11.84 17.96
N LEU A 206 3.07 11.82 19.27
CA LEU A 206 2.07 12.71 19.90
C LEU A 206 2.41 14.19 19.72
N GLY A 207 3.70 14.57 19.79
CA GLY A 207 4.15 15.96 19.64
C GLY A 207 3.88 16.59 18.27
N LYS A 208 3.58 15.78 17.23
CA LYS A 208 3.28 16.27 15.87
C LYS A 208 1.82 16.68 15.66
N GLY A 209 0.93 16.53 16.64
CA GLY A 209 -0.48 16.95 16.52
C GLY A 209 -1.26 16.16 15.47
N LEU A 210 -1.19 14.82 15.53
CA LEU A 210 -1.75 13.91 14.53
C LEU A 210 -3.29 13.94 14.45
N ASP A 211 -3.92 14.47 15.50
CA ASP A 211 -5.37 14.67 15.67
C ASP A 211 -5.89 15.97 15.02
N ALA A 212 -5.00 16.76 14.41
CA ALA A 212 -5.40 17.94 13.65
C ALA A 212 -6.23 17.55 12.42
N GLY A 213 -7.50 17.96 12.40
CA GLY A 213 -8.43 17.72 11.29
C GLY A 213 -9.03 16.31 11.25
N THR A 214 -8.86 15.50 12.29
CA THR A 214 -9.49 14.18 12.41
C THR A 214 -10.81 14.26 13.17
N ALA A 215 -11.67 13.27 12.94
CA ALA A 215 -12.91 13.07 13.69
C ALA A 215 -12.67 12.49 15.10
N PHE A 216 -11.42 12.15 15.43
CA PHE A 216 -11.02 11.58 16.71
C PHE A 216 -9.88 12.39 17.32
N GLU A 217 -9.82 12.31 18.65
CA GLU A 217 -8.75 12.83 19.49
C GLU A 217 -7.95 11.66 20.05
N ILE A 218 -6.63 11.77 20.04
CA ILE A 218 -5.72 10.72 20.51
C ILE A 218 -5.40 10.99 21.98
N LEU A 219 -5.75 10.06 22.87
CA LEU A 219 -5.39 10.15 24.29
C LEU A 219 -3.99 9.62 24.56
N SER A 220 -3.69 8.43 24.03
CA SER A 220 -2.40 7.78 24.21
C SER A 220 -2.01 7.00 22.96
N ILE A 221 -0.70 6.87 22.78
CA ILE A 221 -0.09 5.94 21.84
C ILE A 221 0.85 5.08 22.67
N ASP A 222 0.55 3.81 22.76
CA ASP A 222 1.30 2.85 23.54
C ASP A 222 1.98 1.88 22.57
N ILE A 223 3.29 1.65 22.73
CA ILE A 223 4.00 0.69 21.90
C ILE A 223 3.69 -0.71 22.45
N ALA A 224 3.00 -1.52 21.64
CA ALA A 224 2.58 -2.86 22.04
C ALA A 224 3.71 -3.88 21.89
N ASP A 225 4.52 -3.72 20.86
CA ASP A 225 5.59 -4.66 20.52
C ASP A 225 6.68 -3.98 19.69
N VAL A 226 7.94 -4.38 19.90
CA VAL A 226 9.12 -3.91 19.15
C VAL A 226 10.04 -5.09 18.91
N ASP A 227 10.10 -5.52 17.65
CA ASP A 227 10.92 -6.63 17.20
C ASP A 227 12.09 -6.17 16.34
N VAL A 228 13.23 -6.84 16.45
CA VAL A 228 14.35 -6.66 15.53
C VAL A 228 14.16 -7.57 14.31
N GLY A 229 14.19 -6.97 13.14
CA GLY A 229 14.07 -7.63 11.84
C GLY A 229 15.42 -8.01 11.25
N LYS A 230 15.54 -7.87 9.92
CA LYS A 230 16.77 -8.20 9.19
C LYS A 230 17.79 -7.05 9.26
N ASN A 231 19.07 -7.40 9.13
CA ASN A 231 20.11 -6.40 8.88
C ASN A 231 20.10 -6.05 7.37
N ILE A 232 19.32 -5.04 7.02
CA ILE A 232 19.17 -4.55 5.64
C ILE A 232 20.50 -3.96 5.14
N GLY A 233 21.27 -3.31 6.01
CA GLY A 233 22.59 -2.77 5.66
C GLY A 233 23.56 -3.86 5.16
N ALA A 234 23.69 -4.95 5.90
CA ALA A 234 24.53 -6.09 5.51
C ALA A 234 24.01 -6.80 4.26
N HIS A 235 22.69 -6.89 4.11
CA HIS A 235 22.07 -7.49 2.94
C HIS A 235 22.35 -6.67 1.66
N LEU A 236 22.14 -5.35 1.71
CA LEU A 236 22.44 -4.44 0.60
C LEU A 236 23.93 -4.44 0.26
N GLN A 237 24.83 -4.51 1.26
CA GLN A 237 26.28 -4.64 1.02
C GLN A 237 26.63 -5.95 0.31
N THR A 238 25.98 -7.05 0.67
CA THR A 238 26.18 -8.35 0.01
C THR A 238 25.69 -8.30 -1.43
N GLU A 239 24.51 -7.74 -1.67
CA GLU A 239 23.95 -7.58 -3.02
C GLU A 239 24.83 -6.67 -3.90
N GLN A 240 25.35 -5.57 -3.34
CA GLN A 240 26.29 -4.69 -4.03
C GLN A 240 27.59 -5.43 -4.37
N ALA A 241 28.16 -6.19 -3.43
CA ALA A 241 29.37 -6.98 -3.69
C ALA A 241 29.16 -8.08 -4.75
N GLU A 242 27.99 -8.71 -4.77
CA GLU A 242 27.63 -9.67 -5.83
C GLU A 242 27.48 -9.00 -7.19
N ALA A 243 26.85 -7.82 -7.24
CA ALA A 243 26.75 -7.04 -8.47
C ALA A 243 28.13 -6.63 -8.99
N ASP A 244 29.00 -6.13 -8.11
CA ASP A 244 30.38 -5.75 -8.46
C ASP A 244 31.20 -6.95 -8.94
N LYS A 245 31.04 -8.11 -8.29
CA LYS A 245 31.66 -9.37 -8.74
C LYS A 245 31.22 -9.74 -10.15
N LYS A 246 29.92 -9.65 -10.47
CA LYS A 246 29.40 -9.93 -11.81
C LYS A 246 29.97 -8.97 -12.85
N ILE A 247 30.06 -7.67 -12.53
CA ILE A 247 30.67 -6.67 -13.43
C ILE A 247 32.15 -6.95 -13.65
N ALA A 248 32.88 -7.29 -12.59
CA ALA A 248 34.30 -7.63 -12.68
C ALA A 248 34.55 -8.89 -13.52
N GLN A 249 33.70 -9.91 -13.35
CA GLN A 249 33.73 -11.14 -14.16
C GLN A 249 33.45 -10.85 -15.64
N ALA A 250 32.42 -10.06 -15.93
CA ALA A 250 32.09 -9.67 -17.31
C ALA A 250 33.24 -8.89 -17.98
N LYS A 251 33.86 -7.94 -17.27
CA LYS A 251 35.04 -7.20 -17.78
C LYS A 251 36.26 -8.10 -17.98
N ALA A 252 36.47 -9.08 -17.10
CA ALA A 252 37.56 -10.05 -17.26
C ALA A 252 37.35 -10.94 -18.49
N GLU A 253 36.11 -11.37 -18.73
CA GLU A 253 35.74 -12.14 -19.91
C GLU A 253 35.86 -11.32 -21.20
N GLU A 254 35.41 -10.06 -21.20
CA GLU A 254 35.58 -9.12 -22.30
C GLU A 254 37.07 -8.93 -22.66
N ARG A 255 37.94 -8.71 -21.65
CA ARG A 255 39.39 -8.61 -21.86
C ARG A 255 39.99 -9.90 -22.41
N ARG A 256 39.53 -11.05 -21.94
CA ARG A 256 39.98 -12.36 -22.44
C ARG A 256 39.57 -12.54 -23.90
N ALA A 257 38.34 -12.20 -24.25
CA ALA A 257 37.85 -12.24 -25.62
C ALA A 257 38.64 -11.31 -26.54
N MET A 258 38.92 -10.07 -26.11
CA MET A 258 39.76 -9.13 -26.85
C MET A 258 41.19 -9.63 -27.03
N ALA A 259 41.80 -10.22 -26.00
CA ALA A 259 43.15 -10.78 -26.09
C ALA A 259 43.22 -11.94 -27.10
N VAL A 260 42.23 -12.83 -27.10
CA VAL A 260 42.12 -13.90 -28.09
C VAL A 260 41.91 -13.34 -29.49
N ALA A 261 41.04 -12.34 -29.65
CA ALA A 261 40.83 -11.68 -30.93
C ALA A 261 42.13 -11.04 -31.46
N GLN A 262 42.88 -10.36 -30.59
CA GLN A 262 44.18 -9.76 -30.94
C GLN A 262 45.22 -10.82 -31.32
N GLU A 263 45.25 -11.96 -30.61
CA GLU A 263 46.13 -13.07 -30.94
C GLU A 263 45.81 -13.64 -32.33
N GLN A 264 44.52 -13.81 -32.65
CA GLN A 264 44.08 -14.27 -33.98
C GLN A 264 44.41 -13.25 -35.07
N GLU A 265 44.20 -11.96 -34.81
CA GLU A 265 44.57 -10.89 -35.74
C GLU A 265 46.08 -10.87 -36.00
N ASN A 266 46.89 -11.05 -34.97
CA ASN A 266 48.36 -11.14 -35.10
C ASN A 266 48.78 -12.39 -35.88
N LYS A 267 48.14 -13.55 -35.64
CA LYS A 267 48.38 -14.76 -36.45
C LYS A 267 48.03 -14.52 -37.92
N ALA A 268 46.89 -13.87 -38.20
CA ALA A 268 46.51 -13.51 -39.56
C ALA A 268 47.53 -12.57 -40.22
N LYS A 269 48.02 -11.54 -39.50
CA LYS A 269 49.09 -10.64 -39.97
C LYS A 269 50.39 -11.39 -40.27
N VAL A 270 50.79 -12.34 -39.42
CA VAL A 270 51.99 -13.17 -39.68
C VAL A 270 51.81 -13.99 -40.95
N VAL A 271 50.63 -14.57 -41.18
CA VAL A 271 50.34 -15.32 -42.40
C VAL A 271 50.35 -14.41 -43.63
N GLU A 272 49.74 -13.23 -43.55
CA GLU A 272 49.76 -12.22 -44.62
C GLU A 272 51.20 -11.80 -44.97
N MET A 273 52.01 -11.47 -43.96
CA MET A 273 53.40 -11.07 -44.16
C MET A 273 54.24 -12.23 -44.74
N LYS A 274 54.01 -13.46 -44.29
CA LYS A 274 54.64 -14.65 -44.90
C LYS A 274 54.23 -14.80 -46.37
N ALA A 275 52.97 -14.59 -46.71
CA ALA A 275 52.52 -14.62 -48.10
C ALA A 275 53.22 -13.55 -48.95
N ARG A 276 53.40 -12.33 -48.43
CA ARG A 276 54.16 -11.27 -49.11
C ARG A 276 55.64 -11.61 -49.29
N VAL A 277 56.26 -12.25 -48.30
CA VAL A 277 57.65 -12.74 -48.43
C VAL A 277 57.73 -13.78 -49.53
N VAL A 278 56.82 -14.76 -49.55
CA VAL A 278 56.76 -15.78 -50.60
C VAL A 278 56.51 -15.15 -51.97
N GLU A 279 55.62 -14.17 -52.07
CA GLU A 279 55.38 -13.42 -53.32
C GLU A 279 56.67 -12.72 -53.79
N SER A 280 57.39 -12.05 -52.88
CA SER A 280 58.65 -11.38 -53.20
C SER A 280 59.75 -12.38 -53.60
N GLU A 281 59.88 -13.49 -52.88
CA GLU A 281 60.82 -14.57 -53.21
C GLU A 281 60.50 -15.20 -54.57
N SER A 282 59.22 -15.33 -54.93
CA SER A 282 58.78 -15.87 -56.22
C SER A 282 59.19 -15.01 -57.42
N GLN A 283 59.43 -13.70 -57.21
CA GLN A 283 59.95 -12.81 -58.24
C GLN A 283 61.39 -13.17 -58.64
N VAL A 284 62.18 -13.76 -57.75
CA VAL A 284 63.59 -14.11 -58.02
C VAL A 284 63.69 -15.25 -59.06
N PRO A 285 63.02 -16.41 -58.91
CA PRO A 285 62.95 -17.42 -59.95
C PRO A 285 62.37 -16.90 -61.26
N LEU A 286 61.34 -16.05 -61.20
CA LEU A 286 60.71 -15.49 -62.40
C LEU A 286 61.69 -14.60 -63.18
N ALA A 287 62.38 -13.70 -62.48
CA ALA A 287 63.42 -12.84 -63.04
C ALA A 287 64.62 -13.65 -63.55
N MET A 288 64.99 -14.73 -62.86
CA MET A 288 66.08 -15.62 -63.28
C MET A 288 65.70 -16.42 -64.54
N ALA A 289 64.44 -16.87 -64.64
CA ALA A 289 63.90 -17.50 -65.84
C ALA A 289 63.86 -16.51 -67.02
N GLU A 290 63.52 -15.25 -66.79
CA GLU A 290 63.57 -14.18 -67.80
C GLU A 290 65.01 -13.86 -68.22
N ALA A 291 65.96 -13.82 -67.29
CA ALA A 291 67.39 -13.62 -67.57
C ALA A 291 67.99 -14.78 -68.40
N LEU A 292 67.59 -16.03 -68.13
CA LEU A 292 67.93 -17.20 -68.93
C LEU A 292 67.33 -17.12 -70.35
N LYS A 293 66.04 -16.75 -70.47
CA LYS A 293 65.35 -16.64 -71.77
C LYS A 293 65.88 -15.49 -72.63
N SER A 294 66.26 -14.37 -72.01
CA SER A 294 66.83 -13.20 -72.69
C SER A 294 68.35 -13.33 -72.96
N GLY A 295 68.97 -14.45 -72.57
CA GLY A 295 70.38 -14.75 -72.85
C GLY A 295 71.37 -13.98 -71.98
N LYS A 296 70.94 -13.37 -70.88
CA LYS A 296 71.80 -12.62 -69.94
C LYS A 296 72.57 -13.52 -68.97
N ILE A 297 72.15 -14.78 -68.81
CA ILE A 297 72.80 -15.81 -67.97
C ILE A 297 72.99 -17.06 -68.83
N GLY A 298 74.19 -17.66 -68.81
CA GLY A 298 74.49 -18.90 -69.54
C GLY A 298 74.14 -20.18 -68.76
N VAL A 299 74.03 -21.31 -69.48
CA VAL A 299 73.75 -22.64 -68.88
C VAL A 299 74.83 -23.03 -67.86
N MET A 300 76.09 -22.67 -68.13
CA MET A 300 77.21 -22.95 -67.22
C MET A 300 77.11 -22.14 -65.91
N ASP A 301 76.65 -20.90 -65.98
CA ASP A 301 76.47 -20.03 -64.81
C ASP A 301 75.35 -20.54 -63.89
N TYR A 302 74.26 -21.04 -64.47
CA TYR A 302 73.17 -21.68 -63.71
C TYR A 302 73.63 -22.96 -63.00
N MET A 303 74.44 -23.79 -63.66
CA MET A 303 75.00 -25.00 -63.06
C MET A 303 75.98 -24.68 -61.92
N ASN A 304 76.79 -23.62 -62.08
CA ASN A 304 77.67 -23.13 -61.02
C ASN A 304 76.88 -22.62 -59.80
N LEU A 305 75.81 -21.86 -60.03
CA LEU A 305 74.93 -21.39 -58.95
C LEU A 305 74.30 -22.55 -58.18
N LYS A 306 73.79 -23.57 -58.90
CA LYS A 306 73.27 -24.81 -58.29
C LYS A 306 74.32 -25.55 -57.46
N ASN A 307 75.57 -25.60 -57.92
CA ASN A 307 76.65 -26.24 -57.17
C ASN A 307 76.96 -25.49 -55.87
N ILE A 308 77.00 -24.15 -55.91
CA ILE A 308 77.22 -23.31 -54.73
C ILE A 308 76.05 -23.46 -53.72
N GLU A 309 74.80 -23.52 -54.21
CA GLU A 309 73.63 -23.79 -53.36
C GLU A 309 73.72 -25.17 -52.68
N ALA A 310 74.10 -26.21 -53.43
CA ALA A 310 74.27 -27.56 -52.91
C ALA A 310 75.36 -27.62 -51.83
N ASP A 311 76.51 -26.98 -52.06
CA ASP A 311 77.60 -26.88 -51.08
C ASP A 311 77.17 -26.09 -49.84
N THR A 312 76.38 -25.03 -50.02
CA THR A 312 75.85 -24.22 -48.91
C THR A 312 74.84 -25.02 -48.08
N GLN A 313 73.95 -25.79 -48.72
CA GLN A 313 73.02 -26.68 -48.04
C GLN A 313 73.76 -27.76 -47.24
N MET A 314 74.74 -28.43 -47.84
CA MET A 314 75.57 -29.42 -47.14
C MET A 314 76.32 -28.79 -45.95
N ARG A 315 76.84 -27.57 -46.08
CA ARG A 315 77.47 -26.86 -44.96
C ARG A 315 76.45 -26.52 -43.86
N SER A 316 75.26 -26.06 -44.22
CA SER A 316 74.22 -25.70 -43.24
C SER A 316 73.71 -26.89 -42.44
N SER A 317 73.61 -28.07 -43.07
CA SER A 317 73.19 -29.31 -42.39
C SER A 317 74.28 -29.87 -41.49
N ILE A 318 75.56 -29.70 -41.84
CA ILE A 318 76.68 -30.04 -40.94
C ILE A 318 76.75 -29.08 -39.74
N SER A 319 76.35 -27.82 -39.92
CA SER A 319 76.40 -26.78 -38.88
C SER A 319 75.28 -26.87 -37.84
N LYS A 320 74.19 -27.58 -38.15
CA LYS A 320 73.03 -27.79 -37.26
C LYS A 320 72.85 -29.29 -37.02
N PRO A 321 73.43 -29.87 -35.96
CA PRO A 321 73.08 -31.23 -35.57
C PRO A 321 71.60 -31.28 -35.19
N ASP A 322 70.86 -32.28 -35.66
CA ASP A 322 69.45 -32.50 -35.39
C ASP A 322 69.17 -32.45 -33.87
N THR A 323 68.64 -31.33 -33.38
CA THR A 323 67.95 -31.31 -32.10
C THR A 323 66.60 -32.00 -32.30
N SER A 324 66.57 -33.30 -32.04
CA SER A 324 65.32 -34.01 -31.77
C SER A 324 64.63 -33.34 -30.57
N PRO A 325 63.34 -32.96 -30.65
CA PRO A 325 62.62 -32.50 -29.48
C PRO A 325 62.28 -33.72 -28.62
N ASP A 326 62.92 -33.76 -27.46
CA ASP A 326 62.57 -34.62 -26.33
C ASP A 326 61.10 -34.44 -25.97
N GLY A 327 60.40 -35.54 -25.72
CA GLY A 327 58.99 -35.54 -25.36
C GLY A 327 58.77 -34.85 -24.02
N LYS A 328 57.85 -33.89 -23.96
CA LYS A 328 57.25 -33.43 -22.71
C LYS A 328 55.82 -33.92 -22.62
N HIS A 329 55.66 -34.96 -21.79
CA HIS A 329 54.47 -35.12 -20.97
C HIS A 329 54.33 -33.90 -20.05
N ASP A 330 53.20 -33.23 -20.13
CA ASP A 330 52.33 -32.81 -19.02
C ASP A 330 51.02 -32.25 -19.59
#